data_AF-A0A1H1QAF8-F1
#
_entry.id   AF-A0A1H1QAF8-F1
#
_cell.length_a   1.000
_cell.length_b   1.000
_cell.length_c   1.000
_cell.angle_alpha   90.00
_cell.angle_beta   90.00
_cell.angle_gamma   90.00
#
_symmetry.space_group_name_H-M   'P 1'
#
loop_
_entity.id
_entity.type
_entity.pdbx_description
1 polymer ?
#
loop_
_entity_poly.entity_id
_entity_poly.type
_entity_poly.pdbx_seq_one_letter_code
_entity_poly.pdbx_strand_id
1 'polypeptide(L)' 'MMLGNLFYKSEEDRLCQKYSELMSQSFRVALNNKDKSDKIRARAKKILIQLKKMNCKKIDKSL' A
#
# COMPACT_ATOMS: atom_id res chain seq x y z
N MET A 1 16.06 17.55 -5.60
CA MET A 1 15.13 16.41 -5.41
C MET A 1 15.16 15.59 -6.68
N MET A 2 15.73 14.38 -6.65
CA MET A 2 15.77 13.50 -7.81
C MET A 2 14.38 12.90 -8.03
N LEU A 3 13.78 13.10 -9.20
CA LEU A 3 12.72 12.21 -9.70
C LEU A 3 12.99 11.91 -11.18
N GLY A 4 14.15 11.31 -11.41
CA GLY A 4 14.35 10.48 -12.59
C GLY A 4 13.41 9.28 -12.54
N ASN A 5 12.85 8.92 -13.69
CA ASN A 5 12.06 7.71 -13.99
C ASN A 5 10.57 7.72 -13.62
N LEU A 6 9.82 8.59 -14.30
CA LEU A 6 8.36 8.55 -14.39
C LEU A 6 7.78 7.26 -15.03
N PHE A 7 8.63 6.38 -15.59
CA PHE A 7 8.18 5.27 -16.47
C PHE A 7 8.37 3.86 -15.93
N TYR A 8 9.11 3.67 -14.83
CA TYR A 8 9.28 2.35 -14.20
C TYR A 8 8.90 2.42 -12.72
N LYS A 9 7.61 2.64 -12.43
CA LYS A 9 7.10 2.41 -11.07
C LYS A 9 7.36 0.95 -10.73
N SER A 10 8.22 0.72 -9.75
CA SER A 10 8.48 -0.63 -9.23
C SER A 10 7.15 -1.23 -8.72
N GLU A 11 7.08 -2.56 -8.65
CA GLU A 11 5.89 -3.21 -8.08
C GLU A 11 5.60 -2.70 -6.67
N GLU A 12 6.65 -2.36 -5.90
CA GLU A 12 6.54 -1.76 -4.58
C GLU A 12 5.85 -0.39 -4.64
N ASP A 13 6.25 0.50 -5.56
CA ASP A 13 5.62 1.82 -5.71
C ASP A 13 4.13 1.71 -6.07
N ARG A 14 3.78 0.75 -6.95
CA ARG A 14 2.38 0.49 -7.32
C ARG A 14 1.57 0.00 -6.12
N LEU A 15 2.13 -0.90 -5.32
CA LEU A 15 1.50 -1.41 -4.10
C LEU A 15 1.35 -0.31 -3.03
N CYS A 16 2.37 0.53 -2.86
CA CYS A 16 2.31 1.70 -1.96
C CYS A 16 1.22 2.69 -2.38
N GLN A 17 1.12 3.00 -3.67
CA GLN A 17 0.08 3.89 -4.19
C GLN A 17 -1.32 3.30 -3.96
N LYS A 18 -1.49 2.01 -4.28
CA LYS A 18 -2.76 1.29 -4.07
C LYS A 18 -3.16 1.20 -2.60
N TYR A 19 -2.19 1.01 -1.69
CA TYR A 19 -2.42 1.06 -0.25
C TYR A 19 -2.95 2.44 0.17
N SER A 20 -2.28 3.52 -0.26
CA SER A 20 -2.67 4.89 0.08
C SER A 20 -4.06 5.25 -0.44
N GLU A 21 -4.41 4.84 -1.65
CA GLU A 21 -5.75 5.03 -2.24
C GLU A 21 -6.83 4.31 -1.42
N LEU A 22 -6.61 3.03 -1.11
CA LEU A 22 -7.54 2.25 -0.30
C LEU A 22 -7.69 2.83 1.11
N MET A 23 -6.60 3.31 1.71
CA MET A 23 -6.66 3.88 3.05
C MET A 23 -7.43 5.22 3.06
N SER A 24 -7.16 6.09 2.09
CA SER A 24 -7.93 7.33 1.88
C SER A 24 -9.42 7.05 1.65
N GLN A 25 -9.74 6.03 0.86
CA GLN A 25 -11.11 5.61 0.64
C GLN A 25 -11.75 5.07 1.93
N SER A 26 -11.02 4.27 2.71
CA SER A 26 -11.52 3.74 3.98
C SER A 26 -11.88 4.85 4.97
N PHE A 27 -11.06 5.91 5.06
CA PHE A 27 -11.33 7.03 5.94
C PHE A 27 -12.55 7.84 5.51
N ARG A 28 -12.70 8.09 4.21
CA ARG A 28 -13.90 8.76 3.67
C ARG A 28 -15.17 7.94 3.95
N VAL A 29 -15.09 6.62 3.81
CA VAL A 29 -16.23 5.73 4.05
C VAL A 29 -16.51 5.54 5.54
N ALA A 30 -15.51 5.63 6.42
CA ALA A 30 -15.66 5.45 7.86
C ALA A 30 -16.68 6.40 8.49
N LEU A 31 -16.79 7.62 7.93
CA LEU A 31 -17.73 8.65 8.39
C LEU A 31 -19.20 8.23 8.18
N ASN A 32 -19.48 7.44 7.14
CA ASN A 32 -20.85 7.10 6.74
C ASN A 32 -21.18 5.61 6.96
N ASN A 33 -20.20 4.72 6.91
CA ASN A 33 -20.41 3.28 7.01
C ASN A 33 -19.15 2.56 7.51
N LYS A 34 -19.16 2.22 8.81
CA LYS A 34 -18.05 1.54 9.47
C LYS A 34 -17.73 0.17 8.85
N ASP A 35 -18.74 -0.66 8.58
CA ASP A 35 -18.52 -2.00 8.03
C ASP A 35 -17.88 -1.99 6.64
N LYS A 36 -18.29 -1.04 5.78
CA LYS A 36 -17.68 -0.84 4.47
C LYS A 36 -16.25 -0.32 4.61
N SER A 37 -16.00 0.60 5.55
CA SER A 37 -14.64 1.08 5.83
C SER A 37 -13.73 -0.05 6.31
N ASP A 38 -14.20 -0.89 7.23
CA ASP A 38 -13.43 -2.00 7.76
C ASP A 38 -13.10 -3.04 6.69
N LYS A 39 -14.01 -3.30 5.75
CA LYS A 39 -13.73 -4.14 4.57
C LYS A 39 -12.62 -3.54 3.70
N ILE A 40 -12.62 -2.22 3.48
CA ILE A 40 -11.58 -1.53 2.70
C ILE A 40 -10.25 -1.55 3.47
N ARG A 41 -10.26 -1.29 4.77
CA ARG A 41 -9.08 -1.38 5.66
C ARG A 41 -8.49 -2.78 5.66
N ALA A 42 -9.31 -3.83 5.68
CA ALA A 42 -8.84 -5.21 5.60
C ALA A 42 -8.11 -5.49 4.28
N ARG A 43 -8.58 -4.93 3.16
CA ARG A 43 -7.88 -5.02 1.86
C ARG A 43 -6.56 -4.25 1.89
N ALA A 44 -6.54 -3.04 2.44
CA ALA A 44 -5.32 -2.24 2.59
C ALA A 44 -4.27 -2.98 3.45
N LYS A 45 -4.68 -3.61 4.55
CA LYS A 45 -3.78 -4.42 5.40
C LYS A 45 -3.12 -5.58 4.65
N LYS A 46 -3.81 -6.23 3.71
CA LYS A 46 -3.21 -7.30 2.89
C LYS A 46 -2.05 -6.77 2.03
N ILE A 47 -2.23 -5.58 1.44
CA ILE A 47 -1.18 -4.92 0.65
C ILE A 47 0.00 -4.52 1.54
N LEU A 48 -0.27 -4.01 2.75
CA LEU A 48 0.78 -3.69 3.72
C LEU A 48 1.60 -4.92 4.12
N ILE A 49 0.96 -6.08 4.31
CA ILE A 49 1.66 -7.34 4.60
C ILE A 49 2.54 -7.75 3.42
N GLN A 50 2.06 -7.59 2.19
CA GLN A 50 2.84 -7.90 0.98
C GLN A 50 4.05 -6.98 0.84
N LEU A 51 3.87 -5.67 1.07
CA LEU A 51 4.95 -4.68 1.09
C LEU A 51 6.01 -5.03 2.15
N LYS A 52 5.58 -5.38 3.37
CA LYS A 52 6.50 -5.83 4.43
C LYS A 52 7.30 -7.07 4.02
N LYS A 53 6.64 -8.07 3.41
CA LYS A 53 7.33 -9.27 2.91
C LYS A 53 8.33 -8.95 1.80
N MET A 54 8.00 -8.03 0.90
CA MET A 54 8.90 -7.60 -0.17
C MET A 54 10.12 -6.85 0.39
N ASN A 55 9.92 -5.97 1.38
CA ASN A 55 11.01 -5.26 2.03
C ASN A 55 11.94 -6.21 2.82
N CYS A 56 11.38 -7.16 3.58
CA CYS A 56 12.18 -8.20 4.26
C CYS A 56 13.05 -8.99 3.28
N LYS A 57 12.52 -9.37 2.12
CA LYS A 57 13.30 -10.08 1.07
C LYS A 57 14.41 -9.23 0.46
N LYS A 58 14.28 -7.90 0.44
CA LYS A 58 15.35 -7.00 -0.01
C LYS A 58 16.47 -6.90 1.02
N ILE A 59 16.13 -6.91 2.31
CA ILE A 59 17.09 -6.88 3.42
C ILE A 59 17.88 -8.19 3.49
N ASP A 60 17.22 -9.35 3.33
CA ASP A 60 17.88 -10.66 3.34
C ASP A 60 18.84 -10.88 2.16
N LYS A 61 18.73 -10.11 1.07
CA LYS A 61 19.66 -10.19 -0.07
C LYS A 61 20.94 -9.35 0.11
N SER A 62 21.07 -8.65 1.23
CA SER A 62 22.17 -7.72 1.48
C SER A 62 23.18 -8.21 2.53
N LEU A 63 23.11 -9.48 2.92
CA LEU A 63 24.04 -10.22 3.78
C LEU A 63 24.70 -11.34 2.98
#